data_AF-Q52KT7-F1
#
_entry.id   AF-Q52KT7-F1
#
_cell.length_a   1.000
_cell.length_b   1.000
_cell.length_c   1.000
_cell.angle_alpha   90.00
_cell.angle_beta   90.00
_cell.angle_gamma   90.00
#
_symmetry.space_group_name_H-M   'P 1'
#
loop_
_entity.id
_entity.type
_entity.pdbx_description
1 polymer ?
#
loop_
_entity_poly.entity_id
_entity_poly.type
_entity_poly.pdbx_seq_one_letter_code
_entity_poly.pdbx_strand_id
1 'polypeptide(L)'
;ENPDANWKLPDDFTVAFGEVQGELLVGGVFLRIFIAQPAWVLRKPREFLIALLEKFTELLEKNNAHGETLETVTTATVCLFSAQPQLMDQVPPLGHLPKILQAMSHKNNAVPKCAIRVIHILTDNELCVRSMASLDTIAPLISGMKKRSDMIGFACEALNRMFQKEQTELVAQALKVDLVPYLLRLLEGQGLENLESPAATKAQIVKALKSMTRSLQYGEQVNEILTRSSVWSAFKDQKHDLFISESQTAGYLTGPGVAGYLTAGSSSTVMPIVPPLVDHEAGDLG
;
A
#
# COMPACT_ATOMS: atom_id res chain seq x y z
N GLU A 1 27.74 -62.43 -2.44
CA GLU A 1 27.56 -60.97 -2.58
C GLU A 1 28.89 -60.38 -3.01
N ASN A 2 28.89 -59.48 -4.00
CA ASN A 2 30.11 -58.92 -4.57
C ASN A 2 30.44 -57.57 -3.88
N PRO A 3 31.55 -57.47 -3.12
CA PRO A 3 31.91 -56.26 -2.38
C PRO A 3 32.37 -55.08 -3.27
N ASP A 4 32.58 -55.29 -4.58
CA ASP A 4 33.03 -54.26 -5.53
C ASP A 4 31.90 -53.62 -6.35
N ALA A 5 30.64 -53.76 -5.91
CA ALA A 5 29.51 -53.11 -6.56
C ALA A 5 29.58 -51.59 -6.39
N ASN A 6 30.03 -50.89 -7.43
CA ASN A 6 30.08 -49.44 -7.49
C ASN A 6 28.67 -48.88 -7.73
N TRP A 7 27.90 -48.71 -6.65
CA TRP A 7 26.56 -48.15 -6.69
C TRP A 7 26.61 -46.68 -7.12
N LYS A 8 26.22 -46.42 -8.37
CA LYS A 8 25.97 -45.06 -8.87
C LYS A 8 24.48 -44.81 -8.91
N LEU A 9 24.07 -43.64 -8.43
CA LEU A 9 22.69 -43.18 -8.62
C LEU A 9 22.41 -43.09 -10.13
N PRO A 10 21.22 -43.51 -10.59
CA PRO A 10 20.79 -43.31 -11.97
C PRO A 10 20.89 -41.84 -12.40
N ASP A 11 21.26 -41.58 -13.65
CA ASP A 11 21.40 -40.21 -14.18
C ASP A 11 20.06 -39.44 -14.23
N ASP A 12 18.94 -40.14 -14.11
CA ASP A 12 17.57 -39.62 -14.01
C ASP A 12 17.06 -39.51 -12.55
N PHE A 13 17.92 -39.75 -11.56
CA PHE A 13 17.55 -39.66 -10.16
C PHE A 13 17.31 -38.20 -9.74
N THR A 14 16.04 -37.83 -9.66
CA THR A 14 15.61 -36.56 -9.04
C THR A 14 15.20 -36.80 -7.59
N VAL A 15 15.82 -36.12 -6.64
CA VAL A 15 15.37 -36.07 -5.24
C VAL A 15 14.04 -35.32 -5.21
N ALA A 16 12.93 -36.07 -5.16
CA ALA A 16 11.61 -35.50 -4.89
C ALA A 16 11.54 -35.16 -3.39
N PHE A 17 11.89 -33.92 -3.03
CA PHE A 17 11.57 -33.41 -1.70
C PHE A 17 10.04 -33.34 -1.58
N GLY A 18 9.42 -34.30 -0.88
CA GLY A 18 7.96 -34.37 -0.72
C GLY A 18 7.36 -33.11 -0.11
N GLU A 19 8.13 -32.36 0.69
CA GLU A 19 7.73 -31.06 1.26
C GLU A 19 7.63 -29.92 0.22
N VAL A 20 8.11 -30.12 -1.01
CA VAL A 20 8.11 -29.12 -2.09
C VAL A 20 6.96 -29.35 -3.08
N GLN A 21 6.23 -30.46 -2.97
CA GLN A 21 5.05 -30.72 -3.80
C GLN A 21 3.93 -29.73 -3.45
N GLY A 22 3.72 -28.75 -4.34
CA GLY A 22 2.69 -27.71 -4.19
C GLY A 22 3.22 -26.33 -3.80
N GLU A 23 4.53 -26.20 -3.52
CA GLU A 23 5.16 -24.91 -3.25
C GLU A 23 5.30 -24.07 -4.52
N LEU A 24 4.93 -22.78 -4.44
CA LEU A 24 5.05 -21.86 -5.57
C LEU A 24 6.46 -21.29 -5.66
N LEU A 25 7.25 -21.82 -6.59
CA LEU A 25 8.62 -21.40 -6.89
C LEU A 25 8.64 -20.39 -8.05
N VAL A 26 9.27 -19.22 -7.83
CA VAL A 26 9.49 -18.21 -8.87
C VAL A 26 10.93 -17.71 -8.79
N GLY A 27 11.67 -17.74 -9.89
CA GLY A 27 13.06 -17.26 -9.92
C GLY A 27 14.00 -17.98 -8.92
N GLY A 28 13.71 -19.24 -8.59
CA GLY A 28 14.46 -20.01 -7.60
C GLY A 28 14.12 -19.67 -6.13
N VAL A 29 13.06 -18.90 -5.88
CA VAL A 29 12.61 -18.51 -4.54
C VAL A 29 11.22 -19.10 -4.25
N PHE A 30 11.08 -19.75 -3.10
CA PHE A 30 9.79 -20.22 -2.60
C PHE A 30 8.98 -19.04 -2.05
N LEU A 31 7.86 -18.71 -2.70
CA LEU A 31 7.11 -17.50 -2.36
C LEU A 31 6.54 -17.52 -0.94
N ARG A 32 6.10 -18.69 -0.45
CA ARG A 32 5.58 -18.81 0.92
C ARG A 32 6.63 -18.45 1.97
N ILE A 33 7.85 -18.96 1.82
CA ILE A 33 8.97 -18.67 2.73
C ILE A 33 9.36 -17.20 2.63
N PHE A 34 9.45 -16.66 1.41
CA PHE A 34 9.77 -15.25 1.19
C PHE A 34 8.74 -14.30 1.81
N ILE A 35 7.45 -14.59 1.65
CA ILE A 35 6.37 -13.77 2.26
C ILE A 35 6.44 -13.83 3.79
N ALA A 36 6.74 -14.99 4.37
CA ALA A 36 6.90 -15.12 5.81
C ALA A 36 8.13 -14.37 6.35
N GLN A 37 9.18 -14.21 5.54
CA GLN A 37 10.42 -13.50 5.90
C GLN A 37 10.93 -12.60 4.77
N PRO A 38 10.28 -11.46 4.48
CA PRO A 38 10.63 -10.60 3.35
C PRO A 38 12.02 -9.97 3.45
N ALA A 39 12.55 -9.85 4.68
CA ALA A 39 13.89 -9.36 4.96
C ALA A 39 15.00 -10.39 4.66
N TRP A 40 14.64 -11.62 4.28
CA TRP A 40 15.61 -12.64 3.91
C TRP A 40 16.46 -12.19 2.71
N VAL A 41 17.77 -12.37 2.84
CA VAL A 41 18.74 -11.88 1.84
C VAL A 41 18.61 -12.70 0.56
N LEU A 42 18.04 -12.08 -0.48
CA LEU A 42 17.97 -12.66 -1.82
C LEU A 42 19.38 -12.70 -2.44
N ARG A 43 19.79 -13.88 -2.91
CA ARG A 43 21.08 -14.04 -3.62
C ARG A 43 21.12 -13.25 -4.93
N LYS A 44 20.00 -13.24 -5.65
CA LYS A 44 19.88 -12.62 -6.97
C LYS A 44 18.59 -11.79 -7.07
N PRO A 45 18.50 -10.66 -6.35
CA PRO A 45 17.26 -9.89 -6.21
C PRO A 45 16.71 -9.38 -7.55
N ARG A 46 17.58 -9.04 -8.49
CA ARG A 46 17.19 -8.62 -9.84
C ARG A 46 16.59 -9.75 -10.68
N GLU A 47 17.20 -10.93 -10.67
CA GLU A 47 16.65 -12.09 -11.39
C GLU A 47 15.29 -12.50 -10.80
N PHE A 48 15.17 -12.45 -9.47
CA PHE A 48 13.89 -12.70 -8.80
C PHE A 48 12.83 -11.67 -9.16
N LEU A 49 13.15 -10.37 -9.18
CA LEU A 49 12.23 -9.31 -9.61
C LEU A 49 11.67 -9.58 -11.01
N ILE A 50 12.55 -9.87 -11.97
CA ILE A 50 12.16 -10.11 -13.37
C ILE A 50 11.22 -11.31 -13.43
N ALA A 51 11.62 -12.45 -12.87
CA ALA A 51 10.80 -13.67 -12.87
C ALA A 51 9.46 -13.46 -12.17
N LEU A 52 9.42 -12.68 -11.09
CA LEU A 52 8.21 -12.39 -10.33
C LEU A 52 7.24 -11.51 -11.10
N LEU A 53 7.71 -10.46 -11.77
CA LEU A 53 6.88 -9.58 -12.59
C LEU A 53 6.40 -10.24 -13.89
N GLU A 54 7.24 -11.06 -14.52
CA GLU A 54 6.84 -11.92 -15.63
C GLU A 54 5.72 -12.86 -15.20
N LYS A 55 5.89 -13.56 -14.07
CA LYS A 55 4.86 -14.45 -13.54
C LYS A 55 3.58 -13.71 -13.18
N PHE A 56 3.70 -12.54 -12.56
CA PHE A 56 2.56 -11.70 -12.19
C PHE A 56 1.77 -11.29 -13.44
N THR A 57 2.43 -10.72 -14.43
CA THR A 57 1.76 -10.26 -15.66
C THR A 57 1.17 -11.41 -16.48
N GLU A 58 1.81 -12.57 -16.52
CA GLU A 58 1.25 -13.80 -17.11
C GLU A 58 -0.08 -14.20 -16.43
N LEU A 59 -0.17 -14.08 -15.11
CA LEU A 59 -1.39 -14.39 -14.36
C LEU A 59 -2.50 -13.35 -14.55
N LEU A 60 -2.16 -12.08 -14.79
CA LEU A 60 -3.14 -11.02 -15.08
C LEU A 60 -3.85 -11.23 -16.43
N GLU A 61 -3.16 -11.82 -17.40
CA GLU A 61 -3.68 -12.05 -18.76
C GLU A 61 -4.55 -13.32 -18.86
N LYS A 62 -4.45 -14.24 -17.89
CA LYS A 62 -5.20 -15.51 -17.91
C LYS A 62 -6.63 -15.34 -17.37
N ASN A 63 -7.62 -15.71 -18.20
CA ASN A 63 -9.05 -15.70 -17.81
C ASN A 63 -9.37 -16.65 -16.64
N ASN A 64 -8.57 -17.72 -16.45
CA ASN A 64 -8.70 -18.70 -15.36
C ASN A 64 -7.60 -18.52 -14.31
N ALA A 65 -7.34 -17.29 -13.86
CA ALA A 65 -6.38 -17.06 -12.79
C ALA A 65 -6.80 -17.85 -11.53
N HIS A 66 -5.97 -18.81 -11.12
CA HIS A 66 -6.08 -19.45 -9.81
C HIS A 66 -5.91 -18.35 -8.75
N GLY A 67 -7.01 -17.95 -8.12
CA GLY A 67 -7.07 -16.76 -7.25
C GLY A 67 -5.99 -16.76 -6.16
N GLU A 68 -5.70 -17.93 -5.60
CA GLU A 68 -4.66 -18.12 -4.58
C GLU A 68 -3.24 -17.92 -5.12
N THR A 69 -2.93 -18.46 -6.31
CA THR A 69 -1.63 -18.25 -6.95
C THR A 69 -1.41 -16.76 -7.27
N LEU A 70 -2.43 -16.10 -7.82
CA LEU A 70 -2.35 -14.67 -8.12
C LEU A 70 -2.17 -13.84 -6.84
N GLU A 71 -2.93 -14.13 -5.79
CA GLU A 71 -2.82 -13.45 -4.50
C GLU A 71 -1.43 -13.67 -3.86
N THR A 72 -0.87 -14.87 -3.97
CA THR A 72 0.47 -15.21 -3.47
C THR A 72 1.55 -14.44 -4.22
N VAL A 73 1.51 -14.43 -5.56
CA VAL A 73 2.45 -13.67 -6.40
C VAL A 73 2.33 -12.17 -6.14
N THR A 74 1.11 -11.66 -5.99
CA THR A 74 0.84 -10.26 -5.66
C THR A 74 1.45 -9.89 -4.31
N THR A 75 1.23 -10.72 -3.29
CA THR A 75 1.75 -10.48 -1.94
C THR A 75 3.28 -10.54 -1.93
N ALA A 76 3.89 -11.52 -2.60
CA ALA A 76 5.34 -11.55 -2.77
C ALA A 76 5.88 -10.30 -3.48
N THR A 77 5.18 -9.80 -4.50
CA THR A 77 5.57 -8.58 -5.23
C THR A 77 5.54 -7.35 -4.32
N VAL A 78 4.48 -7.19 -3.54
CA VAL A 78 4.38 -6.09 -2.56
C VAL A 78 5.46 -6.23 -1.49
N CYS A 79 5.65 -7.43 -0.91
CA CYS A 79 6.70 -7.70 0.07
C CYS A 79 8.11 -7.39 -0.47
N LEU A 80 8.39 -7.74 -1.74
CA LEU A 80 9.67 -7.43 -2.38
C LEU A 80 9.93 -5.93 -2.43
N PHE A 81 8.96 -5.14 -2.89
CA PHE A 81 9.12 -3.69 -2.97
C PHE A 81 9.12 -3.00 -1.61
N SER A 82 8.39 -3.53 -0.62
CA SER A 82 8.45 -3.03 0.75
C SER A 82 9.80 -3.33 1.41
N ALA A 83 10.37 -4.52 1.21
CA ALA A 83 11.64 -4.92 1.80
C ALA A 83 12.85 -4.35 1.06
N GLN A 84 12.75 -4.15 -0.26
CA GLN A 84 13.82 -3.65 -1.13
C GLN A 84 13.31 -2.57 -2.08
N PRO A 85 12.98 -1.36 -1.58
CA PRO A 85 12.40 -0.28 -2.39
C PRO A 85 13.24 0.12 -3.61
N GLN A 86 14.57 -0.01 -3.52
CA GLN A 86 15.51 0.29 -4.60
C GLN A 86 15.30 -0.58 -5.86
N LEU A 87 14.65 -1.74 -5.75
CA LEU A 87 14.34 -2.57 -6.90
C LEU A 87 13.26 -1.96 -7.79
N MET A 88 12.43 -1.04 -7.28
CA MET A 88 11.39 -0.38 -8.07
C MET A 88 11.96 0.43 -9.23
N ASP A 89 13.19 0.97 -9.11
CA ASP A 89 13.87 1.70 -10.18
C ASP A 89 14.03 0.88 -11.46
N GLN A 90 14.02 -0.44 -11.34
CA GLN A 90 14.19 -1.37 -12.46
C GLN A 90 12.87 -1.76 -13.11
N VAL A 91 11.71 -1.39 -12.55
CA VAL A 91 10.39 -1.77 -13.06
C VAL A 91 10.05 -1.08 -14.39
N PRO A 92 10.25 0.25 -14.56
CA PRO A 92 9.94 0.92 -15.82
C PRO A 92 10.56 0.28 -17.08
N PRO A 93 11.88 -0.01 -17.15
CA PRO A 93 12.48 -0.57 -18.35
C PRO A 93 12.03 -2.01 -18.67
N LEU A 94 11.41 -2.73 -17.73
CA LEU A 94 10.87 -4.08 -17.98
C LEU A 94 9.54 -4.07 -18.74
N GLY A 95 8.88 -2.91 -18.86
CA GLY A 95 7.69 -2.78 -19.71
C GLY A 95 6.42 -3.47 -19.16
N HIS A 96 6.38 -3.84 -17.88
CA HIS A 96 5.21 -4.49 -17.27
C HIS A 96 4.08 -3.53 -16.90
N LEU A 97 4.37 -2.23 -16.69
CA LEU A 97 3.38 -1.24 -16.23
C LEU A 97 2.10 -1.16 -17.09
N PRO A 98 2.17 -1.13 -18.44
CA PRO A 98 0.95 -1.11 -19.27
C PRO A 98 0.04 -2.30 -19.03
N LYS A 99 0.61 -3.50 -18.86
CA LYS A 99 -0.16 -4.73 -18.60
C LYS A 99 -0.87 -4.68 -17.25
N ILE A 100 -0.18 -4.18 -16.22
CA ILE A 100 -0.76 -4.02 -14.87
C ILE A 100 -1.91 -3.01 -14.89
N LEU A 101 -1.76 -1.90 -15.61
CA LEU A 101 -2.82 -0.90 -15.77
C LEU A 101 -4.02 -1.46 -16.53
N GLN A 102 -3.80 -2.19 -17.63
CA GLN A 102 -4.90 -2.81 -18.40
C GLN A 102 -5.72 -3.79 -17.56
N ALA A 103 -5.07 -4.51 -16.65
CA ALA A 103 -5.68 -5.52 -15.78
C ALA A 103 -6.75 -4.94 -14.82
N MET A 104 -6.75 -3.62 -14.56
CA MET A 104 -7.79 -2.95 -13.75
C MET A 104 -9.20 -3.10 -14.33
N SER A 105 -9.29 -3.29 -15.65
CA SER A 105 -10.55 -3.46 -16.38
C SER A 105 -10.97 -4.93 -16.55
N HIS A 106 -10.20 -5.88 -16.01
CA HIS A 106 -10.43 -7.31 -16.20
C HIS A 106 -11.75 -7.79 -15.57
N LYS A 107 -12.36 -8.85 -16.14
CA LYS A 107 -13.68 -9.36 -15.71
C LYS A 107 -13.64 -10.11 -14.38
N ASN A 108 -12.55 -10.83 -14.12
CA ASN A 108 -12.31 -11.48 -12.83
C ASN A 108 -11.91 -10.45 -11.78
N ASN A 109 -12.76 -10.23 -10.76
CA ASN A 109 -12.56 -9.23 -9.70
C ASN A 109 -11.26 -9.39 -8.89
N ALA A 110 -10.69 -10.59 -8.82
CA ALA A 110 -9.39 -10.80 -8.16
C ALA A 110 -8.25 -10.06 -8.89
N VAL A 111 -8.36 -9.92 -10.23
CA VAL A 111 -7.32 -9.31 -11.07
C VAL A 111 -7.21 -7.79 -10.82
N PRO A 112 -8.28 -6.98 -10.88
CA PRO A 112 -8.22 -5.56 -10.51
C PRO A 112 -7.71 -5.35 -9.08
N LYS A 113 -8.13 -6.18 -8.12
CA LYS A 113 -7.64 -6.09 -6.72
C LYS A 113 -6.11 -6.19 -6.68
N CYS A 114 -5.54 -7.20 -7.34
CA CYS A 114 -4.11 -7.44 -7.34
C CYS A 114 -3.34 -6.36 -8.10
N ALA A 115 -3.87 -5.91 -9.23
CA ALA A 115 -3.29 -4.81 -9.99
C ALA A 115 -3.25 -3.50 -9.17
N ILE A 116 -4.32 -3.14 -8.45
CA ILE A 116 -4.34 -1.94 -7.58
C ILE A 116 -3.27 -2.04 -6.50
N ARG A 117 -3.09 -3.20 -5.86
CA ARG A 117 -2.07 -3.38 -4.81
C ARG A 117 -0.66 -3.17 -5.35
N VAL A 118 -0.35 -3.70 -6.53
CA VAL A 118 0.99 -3.52 -7.13
C VAL A 118 1.20 -2.09 -7.61
N ILE A 119 0.20 -1.44 -8.22
CA ILE A 119 0.32 -0.02 -8.58
C ILE A 119 0.52 0.84 -7.34
N HIS A 120 -0.23 0.60 -6.26
CA HIS A 120 -0.12 1.35 -5.00
C HIS A 120 1.31 1.36 -4.46
N ILE A 121 1.95 0.20 -4.28
CA ILE A 121 3.34 0.18 -3.78
C ILE A 121 4.33 0.83 -4.75
N LEU A 122 4.12 0.68 -6.07
CA LEU A 122 4.98 1.31 -7.08
C LEU A 122 4.88 2.85 -7.07
N THR A 123 3.81 3.43 -6.52
CA THR A 123 3.69 4.89 -6.41
C THR A 123 4.63 5.53 -5.40
N ASP A 124 5.28 4.75 -4.52
CA ASP A 124 6.33 5.26 -3.64
C ASP A 124 7.57 5.68 -4.44
N ASN A 125 7.81 5.02 -5.57
CA ASN A 125 8.95 5.28 -6.44
C ASN A 125 8.67 6.36 -7.49
N GLU A 126 9.53 7.37 -7.58
CA GLU A 126 9.36 8.48 -8.53
C GLU A 126 9.55 8.07 -9.99
N LEU A 127 10.49 7.16 -10.30
CA LEU A 127 10.71 6.68 -11.66
C LEU A 127 9.49 5.90 -12.17
N CYS A 128 8.88 5.09 -11.31
CA CYS A 128 7.63 4.41 -11.59
C CYS A 128 6.48 5.39 -11.87
N VAL A 129 6.30 6.42 -11.03
CA VAL A 129 5.24 7.42 -11.25
C VAL A 129 5.46 8.22 -12.52
N ARG A 130 6.69 8.62 -12.83
CA ARG A 130 7.02 9.30 -14.09
C ARG A 130 6.73 8.42 -15.31
N SER A 131 7.06 7.13 -15.24
CA SER A 131 6.72 6.16 -16.30
C SER A 131 5.21 5.96 -16.42
N MET A 132 4.48 5.91 -15.31
CA MET A 132 3.02 5.86 -15.33
C MET A 132 2.41 7.15 -15.91
N ALA A 133 3.01 8.31 -15.70
CA ALA A 133 2.54 9.58 -16.25
C ALA A 133 2.56 9.62 -17.79
N SER A 134 3.48 8.89 -18.43
CA SER A 134 3.53 8.76 -19.89
C SER A 134 2.60 7.67 -20.46
N LEU A 135 1.85 6.96 -19.59
CA LEU A 135 0.86 5.95 -19.94
C LEU A 135 -0.55 6.40 -19.55
N ASP A 136 -1.59 5.77 -20.10
CA ASP A 136 -2.97 5.96 -19.63
C ASP A 136 -3.16 5.31 -18.24
N THR A 137 -2.96 6.08 -17.17
CA THR A 137 -2.92 5.56 -15.79
C THR A 137 -4.21 5.87 -15.02
N ILE A 138 -4.75 7.08 -15.17
CA ILE A 138 -5.89 7.53 -14.35
C ILE A 138 -7.19 6.79 -14.71
N ALA A 139 -7.47 6.61 -16.01
CA ALA A 139 -8.71 5.97 -16.45
C ALA A 139 -8.82 4.50 -15.97
N PRO A 140 -7.76 3.67 -16.10
CA PRO A 140 -7.78 2.32 -15.55
C PRO A 140 -7.92 2.29 -14.03
N LEU A 141 -7.28 3.20 -13.29
CA LEU A 141 -7.46 3.29 -11.82
C LEU A 141 -8.92 3.56 -11.43
N ILE A 142 -9.60 4.48 -12.13
CA ILE A 142 -11.05 4.72 -11.91
C ILE A 142 -11.86 3.45 -12.21
N SER A 143 -11.52 2.73 -13.29
CA SER A 143 -12.18 1.46 -13.63
C SER A 143 -12.02 0.43 -12.51
N GLY A 144 -10.80 0.29 -11.98
CA GLY A 144 -10.48 -0.61 -10.87
C GLY A 144 -11.26 -0.25 -9.60
N MET A 145 -11.28 1.03 -9.22
CA MET A 145 -12.05 1.52 -8.05
C MET A 145 -13.55 1.23 -8.16
N LYS A 146 -14.13 1.41 -9.35
CA LYS A 146 -15.55 1.09 -9.60
C LYS A 146 -15.86 -0.41 -9.50
N LYS A 147 -14.89 -1.28 -9.80
CA LYS A 147 -15.06 -2.75 -9.71
C LYS A 147 -14.77 -3.31 -8.31
N ARG A 148 -13.87 -2.67 -7.56
CA ARG A 148 -13.40 -3.12 -6.25
C ARG A 148 -13.52 -1.98 -5.24
N SER A 149 -14.69 -1.86 -4.62
CA SER A 149 -14.96 -0.83 -3.61
C SER A 149 -14.03 -0.94 -2.40
N ASP A 150 -13.64 -2.15 -2.02
CA ASP A 150 -12.68 -2.42 -0.94
C ASP A 150 -11.26 -1.90 -1.24
N MET A 151 -10.95 -1.63 -2.51
CA MET A 151 -9.65 -1.14 -2.96
C MET A 151 -9.59 0.38 -3.14
N ILE A 152 -10.70 1.10 -2.91
CA ILE A 152 -10.76 2.56 -3.09
C ILE A 152 -9.75 3.26 -2.17
N GLY A 153 -9.58 2.80 -0.92
CA GLY A 153 -8.60 3.38 0.01
C GLY A 153 -7.17 3.36 -0.55
N PHE A 154 -6.72 2.19 -1.01
CA PHE A 154 -5.41 2.01 -1.66
C PHE A 154 -5.28 2.85 -2.93
N ALA A 155 -6.30 2.86 -3.79
CA ALA A 155 -6.25 3.61 -5.04
C ALA A 155 -6.23 5.14 -4.81
N CYS A 156 -6.97 5.66 -3.84
CA CYS A 156 -6.95 7.08 -3.48
C CYS A 156 -5.61 7.49 -2.87
N GLU A 157 -4.98 6.63 -2.07
CA GLU A 157 -3.62 6.88 -1.58
C GLU A 157 -2.60 6.88 -2.72
N ALA A 158 -2.70 5.93 -3.66
CA ALA A 158 -1.85 5.87 -4.85
C ALA A 158 -1.99 7.15 -5.70
N LEU A 159 -3.23 7.61 -5.94
CA LEU A 159 -3.50 8.87 -6.64
C LEU A 159 -2.88 10.06 -5.91
N ASN A 160 -3.03 10.14 -4.58
CA ASN A 160 -2.41 11.20 -3.80
C ASN A 160 -0.88 11.21 -3.95
N ARG A 161 -0.22 10.06 -3.79
CA ARG A 161 1.24 9.91 -3.97
C ARG A 161 1.67 10.31 -5.38
N MET A 162 0.90 9.93 -6.40
CA MET A 162 1.14 10.31 -7.79
C MET A 162 1.09 11.83 -8.00
N PHE A 163 0.04 12.52 -7.53
CA PHE A 163 -0.11 13.96 -7.71
C PHE A 163 0.87 14.79 -6.86
N GLN A 164 1.33 14.26 -5.73
CA GLN A 164 2.37 14.90 -4.93
C GLN A 164 3.73 14.98 -5.64
N LYS A 165 3.98 14.12 -6.64
CA LYS A 165 5.21 14.11 -7.46
C LYS A 165 5.14 15.06 -8.66
N GLU A 166 4.14 15.93 -8.71
CA GLU A 166 4.03 17.08 -9.62
C GLU A 166 4.10 16.73 -11.12
N GLN A 167 3.70 15.50 -11.49
CA GLN A 167 3.59 15.09 -12.89
C GLN A 167 2.37 15.74 -13.55
N THR A 168 2.60 16.66 -14.48
CA THR A 168 1.55 17.49 -15.08
C THR A 168 0.65 16.68 -16.01
N GLU A 169 1.19 15.66 -16.68
CA GLU A 169 0.47 14.72 -17.53
C GLU A 169 -0.60 13.94 -16.76
N LEU A 170 -0.34 13.59 -15.50
CA LEU A 170 -1.33 12.92 -14.65
C LEU A 170 -2.53 13.84 -14.35
N VAL A 171 -2.29 15.14 -14.18
CA VAL A 171 -3.37 16.13 -13.98
C VAL A 171 -4.18 16.30 -15.27
N ALA A 172 -3.51 16.33 -16.43
CA ALA A 172 -4.18 16.35 -17.73
C ALA A 172 -5.08 15.11 -17.94
N GLN A 173 -4.56 13.92 -17.63
CA GLN A 173 -5.34 12.68 -17.67
C GLN A 173 -6.54 12.74 -16.71
N ALA A 174 -6.35 13.24 -15.49
CA ALA A 174 -7.39 13.35 -14.48
C ALA A 174 -8.54 14.27 -14.92
N LEU A 175 -8.25 15.39 -15.57
CA LEU A 175 -9.26 16.26 -16.16
C LEU A 175 -9.99 15.57 -17.32
N LYS A 176 -9.25 14.91 -18.23
CA LYS A 176 -9.81 14.21 -19.40
C LYS A 176 -10.86 13.15 -19.02
N VAL A 177 -10.74 12.51 -17.87
CA VAL A 177 -11.62 11.41 -17.43
C VAL A 177 -12.51 11.75 -16.25
N ASP A 178 -12.70 13.05 -15.97
CA ASP A 178 -13.55 13.56 -14.88
C ASP A 178 -13.19 12.96 -13.50
N LEU A 179 -11.90 12.79 -13.21
CA LEU A 179 -11.44 12.30 -11.91
C LEU A 179 -11.85 13.26 -10.79
N VAL A 180 -11.74 14.59 -10.98
CA VAL A 180 -12.06 15.58 -9.94
C VAL A 180 -13.53 15.47 -9.49
N PRO A 181 -14.54 15.49 -10.40
CA PRO A 181 -15.93 15.19 -10.01
C PRO A 181 -16.12 13.81 -9.36
N TYR A 182 -15.41 12.78 -9.82
CA TYR A 182 -15.49 11.46 -9.21
C TYR A 182 -15.00 11.46 -7.76
N LEU A 183 -13.86 12.08 -7.48
CA LEU A 183 -13.29 12.22 -6.14
C LEU A 183 -14.18 13.05 -5.20
N LEU A 184 -14.83 14.10 -5.71
CA LEU A 184 -15.80 14.89 -4.93
C LEU A 184 -17.00 14.05 -4.49
N ARG A 185 -17.52 13.15 -5.34
CA ARG A 185 -18.60 12.23 -4.95
C ARG A 185 -18.17 11.23 -3.87
N LEU A 186 -16.92 10.74 -3.94
CA LEU A 186 -16.37 9.91 -2.86
C LEU A 186 -16.26 10.69 -1.54
N LEU A 187 -15.92 11.99 -1.56
CA LEU A 187 -15.88 12.83 -0.36
C LEU A 187 -17.26 12.98 0.32
N GLU A 188 -18.35 12.99 -0.45
CA GLU A 188 -19.72 12.94 0.07
C GLU A 188 -20.02 11.63 0.80
N GLY A 189 -19.20 10.59 0.61
CA GLY A 189 -19.32 9.28 1.23
C GLY A 189 -19.85 8.19 0.29
N GLN A 190 -20.25 8.54 -0.94
CA GLN A 190 -20.76 7.57 -1.91
C GLN A 190 -19.67 6.55 -2.26
N GLY A 191 -19.92 5.27 -2.01
CA GLY A 191 -18.98 4.19 -2.35
C GLY A 191 -17.89 3.93 -1.32
N LEU A 192 -17.89 4.64 -0.17
CA LEU A 192 -16.94 4.41 0.93
C LEU A 192 -17.53 3.56 2.08
N GLU A 193 -18.75 3.04 1.93
CA GLU A 193 -19.52 2.41 3.01
C GLU A 193 -18.88 1.12 3.52
N ASN A 194 -18.12 0.42 2.67
CA ASN A 194 -17.49 -0.87 2.98
C ASN A 194 -16.00 -0.76 3.31
N LEU A 195 -15.46 0.45 3.49
CA LEU A 195 -14.05 0.65 3.82
C LEU A 195 -13.82 0.60 5.33
N GLU A 196 -12.71 0.00 5.75
CA GLU A 196 -12.28 -0.02 7.15
C GLU A 196 -12.00 1.39 7.69
N SER A 197 -11.50 2.29 6.84
CA SER A 197 -11.14 3.66 7.22
C SER A 197 -11.60 4.69 6.18
N PRO A 198 -12.90 5.02 6.12
CA PRO A 198 -13.44 6.01 5.21
C PRO A 198 -12.83 7.40 5.43
N ALA A 199 -12.57 7.76 6.69
CA ALA A 199 -12.03 9.05 7.09
C ALA A 199 -10.60 9.24 6.53
N ALA A 200 -9.72 8.24 6.70
CA ALA A 200 -8.38 8.26 6.13
C ALA A 200 -8.43 8.37 4.59
N THR A 201 -9.35 7.65 3.94
CA THR A 201 -9.55 7.73 2.49
C THR A 201 -9.96 9.14 2.05
N LYS A 202 -10.90 9.80 2.76
CA LYS A 202 -11.26 11.20 2.52
C LYS A 202 -10.07 12.14 2.66
N ALA A 203 -9.20 11.93 3.65
CA ALA A 203 -7.97 12.71 3.80
C ALA A 203 -7.02 12.53 2.60
N GLN A 204 -6.87 11.32 2.07
CA GLN A 204 -6.08 11.08 0.85
C GLN A 204 -6.67 11.82 -0.36
N ILE A 205 -7.99 11.81 -0.50
CA ILE A 205 -8.68 12.52 -1.58
C ILE A 205 -8.45 14.03 -1.48
N VAL A 206 -8.59 14.63 -0.29
CA VAL A 206 -8.34 16.07 -0.10
C VAL A 206 -6.88 16.43 -0.46
N LYS A 207 -5.91 15.61 -0.03
CA LYS A 207 -4.49 15.81 -0.38
C LYS A 207 -4.23 15.69 -1.88
N ALA A 208 -4.86 14.73 -2.55
CA ALA A 208 -4.79 14.56 -4.00
C ALA A 208 -5.32 15.79 -4.74
N LEU A 209 -6.52 16.26 -4.38
CA LEU A 209 -7.15 17.44 -4.99
C LEU A 209 -6.32 18.71 -4.77
N LYS A 210 -5.81 18.94 -3.55
CA LYS A 210 -4.88 20.05 -3.27
C LYS A 210 -3.59 19.94 -4.06
N SER A 211 -3.07 18.73 -4.27
CA SER A 211 -1.85 18.53 -5.05
C SER A 211 -2.07 18.89 -6.52
N MET A 212 -3.23 18.53 -7.08
CA MET A 212 -3.60 18.85 -8.45
C MET A 212 -3.73 20.37 -8.71
N THR A 213 -4.22 21.15 -7.74
CA THR A 213 -4.32 22.62 -7.90
C THR A 213 -2.96 23.31 -7.96
N ARG A 214 -1.88 22.64 -7.55
CA ARG A 214 -0.51 23.17 -7.66
C ARG A 214 0.11 22.96 -9.05
N SER A 215 -0.56 22.24 -9.96
CA SER A 215 -0.09 22.08 -11.34
C SER A 215 -0.01 23.44 -12.04
N LEU A 216 1.14 23.75 -12.63
CA LEU A 216 1.36 25.02 -13.32
C LEU A 216 0.51 25.17 -14.59
N GLN A 217 0.18 24.06 -15.26
CA GLN A 217 -0.57 24.11 -16.53
C GLN A 217 -2.08 23.95 -16.33
N TYR A 218 -2.49 23.09 -15.40
CA TYR A 218 -3.89 22.67 -15.25
C TYR A 218 -4.50 23.02 -13.89
N GLY A 219 -3.72 23.60 -12.96
CA GLY A 219 -4.16 23.89 -11.60
C GLY A 219 -5.34 24.84 -11.54
N GLU A 220 -5.40 25.85 -12.42
CA GLU A 220 -6.53 26.78 -12.51
C GLU A 220 -7.83 26.07 -12.92
N GLN A 221 -7.78 25.19 -13.91
CA GLN A 221 -8.94 24.40 -14.35
C GLN A 221 -9.45 23.48 -13.23
N VAL A 222 -8.54 22.84 -12.51
CA VAL A 222 -8.90 22.02 -11.33
C VAL A 222 -9.56 22.90 -10.27
N ASN A 223 -8.99 24.08 -9.98
CA ASN A 223 -9.53 24.99 -8.98
C ASN A 223 -10.91 25.56 -9.37
N GLU A 224 -11.16 25.78 -10.66
CA GLU A 224 -12.48 26.19 -11.16
C GLU A 224 -13.55 25.11 -10.90
N ILE A 225 -13.23 23.84 -11.11
CA ILE A 225 -14.14 22.72 -10.79
C ILE A 225 -14.39 22.66 -9.28
N LEU A 226 -13.34 22.81 -8.47
CA LEU A 226 -13.43 22.72 -7.01
C LEU A 226 -14.21 23.87 -6.38
N THR A 227 -14.05 25.10 -6.86
CA THR A 227 -14.75 26.28 -6.32
C THR A 227 -16.27 26.24 -6.58
N ARG A 228 -16.71 25.54 -7.63
CA ARG A 228 -18.14 25.30 -7.92
C ARG A 228 -18.75 24.22 -7.01
N SER A 229 -17.93 23.43 -6.31
CA SER A 229 -18.41 22.32 -5.47
C SER A 229 -18.73 22.80 -4.05
N SER A 230 -19.98 22.61 -3.62
CA SER A 230 -20.38 22.82 -2.22
C SER A 230 -19.66 21.86 -1.28
N VAL A 231 -19.45 20.61 -1.69
CA VAL A 231 -18.69 19.59 -0.95
C VAL A 231 -17.30 20.09 -0.63
N TRP A 232 -16.58 20.58 -1.65
CA TRP A 232 -15.20 21.04 -1.47
C TRP A 232 -15.07 22.15 -0.42
N SER A 233 -16.05 23.06 -0.35
CA SER A 233 -16.05 24.14 0.62
C SER A 233 -15.96 23.66 2.08
N ALA A 234 -16.55 22.49 2.39
CA ALA A 234 -16.51 21.89 3.72
C ALA A 234 -15.16 21.23 4.05
N PHE A 235 -14.38 20.84 3.04
CA PHE A 235 -13.14 20.07 3.21
C PHE A 235 -11.85 20.88 2.96
N LYS A 236 -11.91 21.96 2.18
CA LYS A 236 -10.71 22.69 1.72
C LYS A 236 -9.83 23.21 2.86
N ASP A 237 -10.44 23.63 3.96
CA ASP A 237 -9.75 24.23 5.11
C ASP A 237 -9.56 23.26 6.30
N GLN A 238 -10.02 22.01 6.18
CA GLN A 238 -9.82 21.00 7.24
C GLN A 238 -8.33 20.62 7.34
N LYS A 239 -7.77 20.74 8.55
CA LYS A 239 -6.42 20.23 8.85
C LYS A 239 -6.45 18.70 8.96
N HIS A 240 -5.46 18.04 8.37
CA HIS A 240 -5.40 16.58 8.24
C HIS A 240 -5.15 15.84 9.57
N ASP A 241 -4.83 16.55 10.65
CA ASP A 241 -4.58 15.96 11.97
C ASP A 241 -5.87 15.46 12.65
N LEU A 242 -7.05 15.83 12.13
CA LEU A 242 -8.33 15.29 12.60
C LEU A 242 -8.67 13.89 12.06
N PHE A 243 -7.85 13.34 11.16
CA PHE A 243 -8.03 11.98 10.61
C PHE A 243 -7.14 10.93 11.28
N ILE A 244 -6.68 11.18 12.50
CA ILE A 244 -6.04 10.16 13.31
C ILE A 244 -7.15 9.21 13.77
N SER A 245 -7.20 8.03 13.14
CA SER A 245 -7.82 6.85 13.74
C SER A 245 -7.26 6.72 15.15
N GLU A 246 -8.13 6.59 16.16
CA GLU A 246 -7.74 6.21 17.52
C GLU A 246 -6.90 4.93 17.46
N SER A 247 -5.58 5.06 17.32
CA SER A 247 -4.67 4.06 17.85
C SER A 247 -4.85 4.18 19.35
N GLN A 248 -5.69 3.30 19.91
CA GLN A 248 -5.61 2.98 21.32
C GLN A 248 -4.13 2.73 21.60
N THR A 249 -3.53 3.61 22.39
CA THR A 249 -2.25 3.37 23.03
C THR A 249 -2.48 2.19 23.97
N ALA A 250 -2.45 0.98 23.42
CA ALA A 250 -2.38 -0.25 24.18
C ALA A 250 -1.03 -0.22 24.89
N GLY A 251 -1.09 0.05 26.20
CA GLY A 251 0.08 0.16 27.06
C GLY A 251 0.96 -1.07 26.93
N TYR A 252 2.17 -0.86 26.40
CA TYR A 252 3.19 -1.88 26.36
C TYR A 252 3.98 -1.82 27.68
N LEU A 253 3.49 -2.54 28.69
CA LEU A 253 4.30 -2.95 29.84
C LEU A 253 4.58 -4.44 29.68
N THR A 254 5.76 -4.78 29.15
CA THR A 254 6.32 -6.14 29.25
C THR A 254 7.68 -6.06 29.93
N GLY A 255 7.69 -6.34 31.23
CA GLY A 255 8.87 -6.66 32.01
C GLY A 255 8.46 -7.62 33.13
N PRO A 256 9.18 -8.74 33.36
CA PRO A 256 8.75 -9.77 34.28
C PRO A 256 9.05 -9.35 35.72
N GLY A 257 8.02 -9.10 36.52
CA GLY A 257 8.23 -8.84 37.95
C GLY A 257 7.00 -8.33 38.70
N VAL A 258 6.51 -9.20 39.59
CA VAL A 258 5.76 -8.88 40.82
C VAL A 258 4.27 -8.54 40.67
N ALA A 259 3.48 -9.43 41.26
CA ALA A 259 2.05 -9.32 41.48
C ALA A 259 1.68 -8.18 42.44
N GLY A 260 0.55 -7.51 42.19
CA GLY A 260 -0.17 -6.82 43.25
C GLY A 260 -0.94 -5.57 42.83
N TYR A 261 -2.26 -5.68 42.96
CA TYR A 261 -3.24 -4.60 43.17
C TYR A 261 -3.76 -3.83 41.95
N LEU A 262 -4.86 -4.36 41.41
CA LEU A 262 -5.85 -3.65 40.63
C LEU A 262 -6.60 -2.66 41.54
N THR A 263 -6.43 -1.35 41.34
CA THR A 263 -7.39 -0.35 41.81
C THR A 263 -8.08 0.27 40.60
N ALA A 264 -9.39 0.01 40.49
CA ALA A 264 -10.24 0.56 39.45
C ALA A 264 -10.28 2.09 39.53
N GLY A 265 -10.14 2.75 38.38
CA GLY A 265 -10.11 4.20 38.27
C GLY A 265 -11.44 4.83 38.69
N SER A 266 -11.38 5.77 39.64
CA SER A 266 -12.43 6.74 39.88
C SER A 266 -12.25 7.91 38.90
N SER A 267 -13.22 8.10 38.01
CA SER A 267 -13.35 9.34 37.24
C SER A 267 -14.01 10.40 38.11
N SER A 268 -13.35 11.52 38.40
CA SER A 268 -14.02 12.81 38.65
C SER A 268 -13.05 13.99 38.84
N THR A 269 -13.25 14.98 37.97
CA THR A 269 -13.35 16.43 38.24
C THR A 269 -12.19 17.22 38.88
N VAL A 270 -11.61 18.14 38.07
CA VAL A 270 -11.62 19.61 38.28
C VAL A 270 -10.82 20.22 39.48
N MET A 271 -9.87 21.11 39.10
CA MET A 271 -9.33 22.32 39.79
C MET A 271 -8.30 22.17 40.94
N PRO A 272 -7.58 23.22 41.39
CA PRO A 272 -7.11 24.47 40.75
C PRO A 272 -5.61 24.82 41.02
N ILE A 273 -5.17 25.97 40.48
CA ILE A 273 -3.90 26.70 40.67
C ILE A 273 -3.63 27.07 42.15
N VAL A 274 -2.48 26.67 42.72
CA VAL A 274 -1.72 27.39 43.78
C VAL A 274 -0.22 26.98 43.72
N PRO A 275 0.78 27.88 43.90
CA PRO A 275 2.20 27.52 43.98
C PRO A 275 2.61 27.01 45.38
N PRO A 276 3.71 26.27 45.53
CA PRO A 276 4.08 25.64 46.81
C PRO A 276 4.61 26.66 47.83
N LEU A 277 4.22 26.46 49.10
CA LEU A 277 4.76 27.12 50.28
C LEU A 277 6.18 26.63 50.57
N VAL A 278 7.07 27.58 50.84
CA VAL A 278 8.43 27.37 51.37
C VAL A 278 8.31 27.43 52.89
N ASP A 279 8.88 26.47 53.62
CA ASP A 279 9.43 26.73 54.96
C ASP A 279 10.46 25.65 55.37
N HIS A 280 11.69 26.17 55.56
CA HIS A 280 12.68 25.93 56.62
C HIS A 280 12.18 25.14 57.84
N GLU A 281 12.88 24.18 58.45
CA GLU A 281 14.17 24.17 59.19
C GLU A 281 14.34 22.67 59.62
N ALA A 282 15.46 22.07 60.06
CA ALA A 282 16.63 22.51 60.79
C ALA A 282 17.73 21.46 60.55
N GLY A 283 18.95 21.90 60.30
CA GLY A 283 20.14 21.06 60.41
C GLY A 283 21.02 21.67 61.48
N ASP A 284 21.24 20.96 62.59
CA ASP A 284 22.40 21.23 63.44
C ASP A 284 22.91 19.98 64.16
N LEU A 285 24.24 19.93 64.23
CA LEU A 285 25.17 19.20 65.10
C LEU A 285 25.42 17.70 64.89
N GLY A 286 26.69 17.43 64.55
CA GLY A 286 27.38 16.15 64.71
C GLY A 286 28.63 16.05 63.85
#